data_AF-A0A924RUG5-F1
#
_entry.id   AF-A0A924RUG5-F1
#
_cell.length_a   1.000
_cell.length_b   1.000
_cell.length_c   1.000
_cell.angle_alpha   90.00
_cell.angle_beta   90.00
_cell.angle_gamma   90.00
#
_symmetry.space_group_name_H-M   'P 1'
#
loop_
_entity.id
_entity.type
_entity.pdbx_description
1 polymer ?
#
loop_
_entity_poly.entity_id
_entity_poly.type
_entity_poly.pdbx_seq_one_letter_code
_entity_poly.pdbx_strand_id
1 'polypeptide(L)' 'MKLLISLFFLTIFFASNAQKEKAYTYIALYKEVAIAEMQRSGVPASITLAQGILESSYGESDLCKQSNNHFGIKCKTEWT' A
#
# COMPACT_ATOMS: atom_id res chain seq x y z
N MET A 1 -23.03 22.86 16.93
CA MET A 1 -22.72 22.60 15.50
C MET A 1 -21.35 23.11 15.07
N LYS A 2 -20.98 24.39 15.29
CA LYS A 2 -19.64 24.90 14.93
C LYS A 2 -18.46 24.11 15.53
N LEU A 3 -18.54 23.74 16.81
CA LEU A 3 -17.51 22.93 17.48
C LEU A 3 -17.37 21.52 16.87
N LEU A 4 -18.49 20.88 16.52
CA LEU A 4 -18.51 19.56 15.90
C LEU A 4 -17.91 19.58 14.49
N ILE A 5 -18.22 20.63 13.71
CA ILE A 5 -17.64 20.84 12.38
C ILE A 5 -16.13 21.08 12.49
N SER A 6 -15.68 21.90 13.45
CA SER A 6 -14.25 22.11 13.70
C SER A 6 -13.53 20.83 14.09
N LEU A 7 -14.16 19.97 14.90
CA LEU A 7 -13.57 18.70 15.33
C LEU A 7 -13.47 17.71 14.16
N PHE A 8 -14.48 17.69 13.27
CA PHE A 8 -14.48 16.87 12.06
C PHE A 8 -13.37 17.25 11.07
N PHE A 9 -13.12 18.55 10.87
CA PHE A 9 -12.00 18.97 10.02
C PHE A 9 -10.63 18.63 10.63
N LEU A 10 -10.51 18.70 11.96
CA LEU A 10 -9.29 18.32 12.66
C LEU A 10 -8.99 16.82 12.49
N THR A 11 -9.99 15.95 12.59
CA THR A 11 -9.80 14.49 12.42
C THR A 11 -9.42 14.12 10.98
N ILE A 12 -9.98 14.79 9.96
CA ILE A 12 -9.59 14.58 8.57
C ILE A 12 -8.13 14.95 8.33
N PHE A 13 -7.66 16.06 8.92
CA PHE A 13 -6.27 16.49 8.78
C PHE A 13 -5.29 15.44 9.34
N PHE A 14 -5.56 14.92 10.55
CA PHE A 14 -4.72 13.87 11.14
C PHE A 14 -4.79 12.56 10.36
N ALA A 15 -5.96 12.15 9.87
CA ALA A 15 -6.12 10.94 9.07
C ALA A 15 -5.32 11.00 7.75
N SER A 16 -5.32 12.14 7.07
CA SER A 16 -4.54 12.35 5.84
C SER A 16 -3.03 12.23 6.07
N ASN A 17 -2.52 12.83 7.16
CA ASN A 17 -1.10 12.72 7.51
C ASN A 17 -0.71 11.28 7.87
N ALA A 18 -1.55 10.56 8.61
CA ALA A 18 -1.31 9.16 8.93
C ALA A 18 -1.27 8.28 7.67
N GLN A 19 -2.17 8.51 6.71
CA GLN A 19 -2.17 7.77 5.45
C GLN A 19 -0.91 8.05 4.60
N LYS A 20 -0.42 9.30 4.62
CA LYS A 20 0.82 9.68 3.95
C LYS A 20 2.04 8.99 4.55
N GLU A 21 2.11 8.90 5.87
CA GLU A 21 3.19 8.18 6.57
C GLU A 21 3.23 6.70 6.17
N LYS A 22 2.08 6.02 6.21
CA LYS A 22 1.97 4.61 5.77
C LYS A 22 2.45 4.41 4.33
N ALA A 23 2.12 5.33 3.43
CA ALA A 23 2.60 5.31 2.05
C ALA A 23 4.13 5.36 1.96
N TYR A 24 4.77 6.28 2.69
CA TYR A 24 6.22 6.39 2.69
C TYR A 24 6.90 5.16 3.30
N THR A 25 6.35 4.62 4.38
CA THR A 25 6.86 3.41 5.02
C THR A 25 6.77 2.21 4.07
N TYR A 26 5.64 2.03 3.39
CA TYR A 26 5.50 0.99 2.37
C TYR A 26 6.49 1.17 1.22
N ILE A 27 6.64 2.38 0.68
CA ILE A 27 7.60 2.68 -0.39
C ILE A 27 9.02 2.38 0.07
N ALA A 28 9.41 2.81 1.28
CA ALA A 28 10.74 2.59 1.81
C ALA A 28 11.07 1.09 1.92
N LEU A 29 10.10 0.27 2.29
CA LEU A 29 10.25 -1.17 2.43
C LEU A 29 10.37 -1.92 1.08
N TYR A 30 9.57 -1.53 0.08
CA TYR A 30 9.43 -2.30 -1.16
C TYR A 30 10.09 -1.68 -2.40
N LYS A 31 10.64 -0.46 -2.31
CA LYS A 31 11.21 0.25 -3.47
C LYS A 31 12.31 -0.55 -4.19
N GLU A 32 13.18 -1.25 -3.47
CA GLU A 32 14.30 -1.96 -4.08
C GLU A 32 13.80 -3.14 -4.91
N VAL A 33 12.82 -3.90 -4.39
CA VAL A 33 12.17 -5.00 -5.13
C VAL A 33 11.40 -4.45 -6.33
N ALA A 34 10.67 -3.34 -6.17
CA ALA A 34 9.94 -2.73 -7.28
C ALA A 34 10.88 -2.22 -8.40
N ILE A 35 12.07 -1.70 -8.05
CA ILE A 35 13.09 -1.28 -9.01
C ILE A 35 13.69 -2.49 -9.73
N ALA A 36 14.00 -3.57 -9.01
CA ALA A 36 14.48 -4.81 -9.61
C ALA A 36 13.44 -5.39 -10.59
N GLU A 37 12.18 -5.41 -10.19
CA GLU A 37 11.08 -5.87 -11.05
C GLU A 37 10.85 -4.95 -12.26
N MET A 38 11.06 -3.64 -12.11
CA MET A 38 11.05 -2.70 -13.22
C MET A 38 12.14 -3.02 -14.25
N GLN A 39 13.36 -3.32 -13.79
CA GLN A 39 14.46 -3.72 -14.68
C GLN A 39 14.17 -5.06 -15.38
N ARG A 40 13.56 -6.01 -14.65
CA ARG A 40 13.24 -7.36 -15.16
C ARG A 40 12.09 -7.36 -16.16
N SER A 41 11.01 -6.61 -15.88
CA SER A 41 9.74 -6.69 -16.61
C SER A 41 9.45 -5.49 -17.52
N GLY A 42 10.14 -4.36 -17.29
CA GLY A 42 9.86 -3.08 -17.95
C GLY A 42 8.69 -2.29 -17.34
N VAL A 43 7.97 -2.82 -16.35
CA VAL A 43 6.89 -2.08 -15.68
C VAL A 43 7.49 -1.07 -14.70
N PRO A 44 7.20 0.24 -14.80
CA PRO A 44 7.75 1.24 -13.89
C PRO A 44 7.53 0.88 -12.42
N ALA A 45 8.58 1.00 -11.61
CA ALA A 45 8.54 0.70 -10.17
C ALA A 45 7.41 1.46 -9.45
N SER A 46 7.12 2.69 -9.90
CA SER A 46 6.02 3.51 -9.39
C SER A 46 4.64 2.87 -9.58
N ILE A 47 4.41 2.17 -10.69
CA ILE A 47 3.15 1.47 -10.96
C ILE A 47 3.02 0.27 -10.01
N THR A 48 4.07 -0.55 -9.89
CA THR A 48 4.09 -1.69 -8.97
C THR A 48 3.89 -1.26 -7.51
N LEU A 49 4.56 -0.19 -7.07
CA LEU A 49 4.41 0.36 -5.72
C LEU A 49 3.00 0.92 -5.50
N ALA A 50 2.45 1.67 -6.46
CA ALA A 50 1.11 2.22 -6.36
C ALA A 50 0.05 1.12 -6.27
N GLN A 51 0.15 0.09 -7.12
CA GLN A 51 -0.74 -1.07 -7.06
C GLN A 51 -0.58 -1.82 -5.73
N GLY A 52 0.66 -2.08 -5.30
CA GLY A 52 0.93 -2.74 -4.03
C GLY A 52 0.30 -1.99 -2.85
N ILE A 53 0.45 -0.66 -2.79
CA ILE A 53 -0.19 0.17 -1.77
C ILE A 53 -1.71 0.02 -1.79
N LEU A 54 -2.33 0.11 -2.96
CA LEU A 54 -3.78 0.08 -3.11
C LEU A 54 -4.35 -1.29 -2.73
N GLU A 55 -3.82 -2.37 -3.31
CA GLU A 55 -4.33 -3.73 -3.17
C GLU A 55 -4.07 -4.32 -1.78
N SER A 56 -2.96 -3.94 -1.14
CA SER A 56 -2.59 -4.46 0.19
C SER A 56 -2.98 -3.55 1.35
N SER A 57 -3.59 -2.39 1.07
CA SER A 57 -3.87 -1.33 2.05
C SER A 57 -2.60 -0.88 2.78
N TYR A 58 -1.60 -0.42 2.03
CA TYR A 58 -0.28 -0.05 2.56
C TYR A 58 0.44 -1.21 3.28
N GLY A 59 0.20 -2.46 2.86
CA GLY A 59 0.72 -3.65 3.52
C GLY A 59 -0.04 -4.07 4.79
N GLU A 60 -1.12 -3.36 5.13
CA GLU A 60 -1.84 -3.56 6.38
C GLU A 60 -2.94 -4.63 6.32
N SER A 61 -3.30 -5.11 5.13
CA SER A 61 -4.29 -6.17 4.97
C SER A 61 -3.87 -7.48 5.64
N ASP A 62 -4.84 -8.23 6.15
CA ASP A 62 -4.59 -9.51 6.82
C ASP A 62 -3.87 -10.51 5.90
N LEU A 63 -4.27 -10.55 4.63
CA LEU A 63 -3.65 -11.42 3.63
C LEU A 63 -2.17 -11.06 3.43
N CYS A 64 -1.85 -9.77 3.31
CA CYS A 64 -0.46 -9.32 3.20
C CYS A 64 0.35 -9.68 4.44
N LYS A 65 -0.17 -9.39 5.65
CA LYS A 65 0.54 -9.66 6.91
C LYS A 65 0.76 -11.15 7.18
N GLN A 66 -0.20 -11.99 6.84
CA GLN A 66 -0.16 -13.41 7.15
C GLN A 66 0.56 -14.23 6.08
N SER A 67 0.59 -13.75 4.82
CA SER A 67 1.08 -14.56 3.68
C SER A 67 1.98 -13.81 2.69
N ASN A 68 2.35 -12.56 2.96
CA ASN A 68 3.10 -11.69 2.04
C ASN A 68 2.43 -11.57 0.65
N ASN A 69 1.11 -11.72 0.58
CA ASN A 69 0.36 -11.64 -0.65
C ASN A 69 -0.26 -10.24 -0.79
N HIS A 70 0.49 -9.36 -1.44
CA HIS A 70 0.14 -7.95 -1.64
C HIS A 70 -0.97 -7.71 -2.67
N PHE A 71 -1.14 -8.64 -3.61
CA PHE A 71 -1.98 -8.46 -4.79
C PHE A 71 -3.21 -9.37 -4.80
N GLY A 72 -3.47 -10.07 -3.71
CA GLY A 72 -4.61 -10.99 -3.61
C GLY A 72 -4.55 -12.14 -4.63
N ILE A 73 -3.35 -12.57 -5.03
CA ILE A 73 -3.22 -13.62 -6.04
C ILE A 73 -3.73 -14.93 -5.45
N LYS A 74 -4.72 -15.52 -6.11
CA LYS A 74 -5.32 -16.78 -5.69
C LYS A 74 -4.43 -17.94 -6.09
N CYS A 75 -4.41 -18.97 -5.24
CA CYS A 75 -3.78 -20.25 -5.58
C CYS A 75 -4.47 -20.87 -6.80
N LYS A 76 -3.68 -21.40 -7.71
CA LYS A 76 -4.16 -22.08 -8.92
C LYS A 76 -3.59 -23.50 -8.97
N THR A 77 -4.24 -24.37 -9.73
CA THR A 77 -3.87 -25.79 -9.84
C THR A 77 -2.47 -26.04 -10.38
N GLU A 78 -1.90 -25.08 -11.11
CA GLU A 78 -0.57 -25.13 -11.71
C GLU A 78 0.57 -24.66 -10.80
N TRP A 79 0.28 -24.20 -9.58
CA TRP A 79 1.31 -23.85 -8.59
C TRP A 79 1.72 -25.09 -7.79
N THR A 80 2.97 -25.53 -7.98
CA THR A 80 3.60 -26.68 -7.31
C THR A 80 4.76 -26.25 -6.42
#